data_AF-A0A926AY83-F1
#
_entry.id   AF-A0A926AY83-F1
#
_cell.length_a   1.000
_cell.length_b   1.000
_cell.length_c   1.000
_cell.angle_alpha   90.00
_cell.angle_beta   90.00
_cell.angle_gamma   90.00
#
_symmetry.space_group_name_H-M   'P 1'
#
loop_
_entity.id
_entity.type
_entity.pdbx_description
1 polymer ?
#
loop_
_entity_poly.entity_id
_entity_poly.type
_entity_poly.pdbx_seq_one_letter_code
_entity_poly.pdbx_strand_id
1 'polypeptide(L)'
;SAQAPAESRVVWLTITAFVAVCLQGTFGGYTVRNNLPDWTSVTHGVLAEIFLMIIIGIALLTSTSWNAKRSLPPMKRIVMSVVAITWGLTFLQFILGAFTRHTDAWGVSLTFPQWSEDGFLPTSDQWQQSQVVIHFLHRTTAYVVALFVVVQYLIVRKDGAPKDVRISALISALLVLVQIVLGAMILWSFRGELVTTLHVMTGVILLILNTITMYSTFRRPLIKTQTIAVPSMAIEGGH
;
A
#
# COMPACT_ATOMS: atom_id res chain seq x y z
N SER A 1 14.26 -29.31 2.20
CA SER A 1 14.42 -28.37 1.07
C SER A 1 13.34 -27.28 0.98
N ALA A 2 12.55 -26.99 2.03
CA ALA A 2 11.48 -25.98 2.01
C ALA A 2 11.95 -24.52 2.27
N GLN A 3 13.22 -24.29 2.62
CA GLN A 3 13.82 -22.96 2.76
C GLN A 3 14.20 -22.33 1.41
N ALA A 4 14.59 -23.15 0.42
CA ALA A 4 15.05 -22.70 -0.88
C ALA A 4 14.05 -21.77 -1.63
N PRO A 5 12.72 -22.03 -1.67
CA PRO A 5 11.78 -21.15 -2.37
C PRO A 5 11.59 -19.78 -1.67
N ALA A 6 11.78 -19.71 -0.35
CA ALA A 6 11.69 -18.46 0.39
C ALA A 6 12.97 -17.63 0.22
N GLU A 7 14.14 -18.28 0.24
CA GLU A 7 15.43 -17.66 -0.05
C GLU A 7 15.47 -17.10 -1.47
N SER A 8 15.03 -17.85 -2.48
CA SER A 8 14.97 -17.36 -3.87
C SER A 8 14.09 -16.12 -4.02
N ARG A 9 12.95 -16.03 -3.31
CA ARG A 9 12.07 -14.85 -3.35
C ARG A 9 12.74 -13.62 -2.73
N VAL A 10 13.42 -13.78 -1.60
CA VAL A 10 14.13 -12.68 -0.95
C VAL A 10 15.26 -12.19 -1.86
N VAL A 11 15.99 -13.09 -2.52
CA VAL A 11 17.02 -12.71 -3.51
C VAL A 11 16.43 -11.88 -4.65
N TRP A 12 15.34 -12.33 -5.27
CA TRP A 12 14.69 -11.56 -6.34
C TRP A 12 14.18 -10.20 -5.86
N LEU A 13 13.55 -10.13 -4.68
CA LEU A 13 13.10 -8.85 -4.11
C LEU A 13 14.27 -7.91 -3.84
N THR A 14 15.41 -8.41 -3.33
CA THR A 14 16.61 -7.59 -3.11
C THR A 14 17.20 -7.07 -4.41
N ILE A 15 17.27 -7.90 -5.46
CA ILE A 15 17.71 -7.47 -6.80
C ILE A 15 16.76 -6.39 -7.34
N THR A 16 15.44 -6.60 -7.23
CA THR A 16 14.45 -5.61 -7.65
C THR A 16 14.57 -4.31 -6.85
N ALA A 17 14.78 -4.38 -5.53
CA ALA A 17 14.98 -3.20 -4.68
C ALA A 17 16.21 -2.39 -5.12
N PHE A 18 17.32 -3.07 -5.41
CA PHE A 18 18.54 -2.43 -5.89
C PHE A 18 18.32 -1.71 -7.23
N VAL A 19 17.66 -2.38 -8.19
CA VAL A 19 17.32 -1.74 -9.47
C VAL A 19 16.37 -0.56 -9.26
N ALA A 20 15.35 -0.72 -8.42
CA ALA A 20 14.36 0.32 -8.15
C ALA A 20 14.99 1.57 -7.53
N VAL A 21 15.89 1.44 -6.54
CA VAL A 21 16.55 2.60 -5.91
C VAL A 21 17.52 3.30 -6.87
N CYS A 22 18.22 2.56 -7.73
CA CYS A 22 19.08 3.15 -8.77
C CYS A 22 18.26 3.96 -9.79
N LEU A 23 17.13 3.41 -10.25
CA LEU A 23 16.21 4.14 -11.14
C LEU A 23 15.61 5.36 -10.43
N GLN A 24 15.15 5.19 -9.19
CA GLN A 24 14.60 6.27 -8.37
C GLN A 24 15.61 7.41 -8.18
N GLY A 25 16.87 7.11 -7.86
CA GLY A 25 17.95 8.09 -7.76
C GLY A 25 18.23 8.80 -9.09
N THR A 26 18.20 8.07 -10.21
CA THR A 26 18.39 8.64 -11.56
C THR A 26 17.26 9.62 -11.92
N PHE A 27 16.00 9.22 -11.74
CA PHE A 27 14.85 10.10 -11.98
C PHE A 27 14.80 11.29 -11.01
N GLY A 28 15.25 11.10 -9.76
CA GLY A 28 15.38 12.19 -8.79
C GLY A 28 16.41 13.22 -9.21
N GLY A 29 17.61 12.77 -9.61
CA GLY A 29 18.66 13.63 -10.13
C GLY A 29 18.24 14.36 -11.42
N TYR A 30 17.54 13.67 -12.33
CA TYR A 30 17.00 14.28 -13.54
C TYR A 30 15.96 15.38 -13.20
N THR A 31 15.05 15.09 -12.27
CA THR A 31 14.00 16.01 -11.83
C THR A 31 14.58 17.33 -11.32
N VAL A 32 15.62 17.28 -10.50
CA VAL A 32 16.31 18.48 -9.99
C VAL A 32 17.00 19.28 -11.10
N ARG A 33 17.66 18.59 -12.03
CA ARG A 33 18.43 19.25 -13.11
C ARG A 33 17.57 19.86 -14.22
N ASN A 34 16.34 19.39 -14.38
CA ASN A 34 15.45 19.79 -15.49
C ASN A 34 14.24 20.62 -15.03
N ASN A 35 14.32 21.28 -13.86
CA ASN A 35 13.27 22.15 -13.33
C ASN A 35 11.93 21.42 -13.08
N LEU A 36 12.00 20.24 -12.45
CA LEU A 36 10.85 19.48 -11.95
C LEU A 36 9.79 19.04 -13.00
N PRO A 37 10.15 18.39 -14.13
CA PRO A 37 9.14 17.90 -15.07
C PRO A 37 8.14 16.95 -14.39
N ASP A 38 6.86 17.12 -14.65
CA ASP A 38 5.77 16.41 -13.95
C ASP A 38 5.95 14.90 -14.03
N TRP A 39 6.21 14.38 -15.22
CA TRP A 39 6.33 12.95 -15.47
C TRP A 39 7.53 12.33 -14.74
N THR A 40 8.67 13.02 -14.63
CA THR A 40 9.82 12.50 -13.87
C THR A 40 9.61 12.60 -12.38
N SER A 41 8.97 13.67 -11.91
CA SER A 41 8.67 13.87 -10.49
C SER A 41 7.69 12.81 -9.98
N VAL A 42 6.62 12.55 -10.75
CA VAL A 42 5.67 11.46 -10.46
C VAL A 42 6.39 10.11 -10.50
N THR A 43 7.19 9.84 -11.54
CA THR A 43 7.92 8.56 -11.69
C THR A 43 8.88 8.33 -10.52
N HIS A 44 9.64 9.35 -10.12
CA HIS A 44 10.53 9.30 -8.96
C HIS A 44 9.79 8.97 -7.67
N GLY A 45 8.68 9.67 -7.40
CA GLY A 45 7.86 9.42 -6.20
C GLY A 45 7.25 8.03 -6.17
N VAL A 46 6.71 7.55 -7.30
CA VAL A 46 6.14 6.19 -7.41
C VAL A 46 7.22 5.12 -7.27
N LEU A 47 8.41 5.30 -7.86
CA LEU A 47 9.53 4.37 -7.68
C LEU A 47 10.02 4.33 -6.24
N ALA A 48 10.06 5.47 -5.55
CA ALA A 48 10.42 5.54 -4.13
C ALA A 48 9.43 4.74 -3.26
N GLU A 49 8.12 4.87 -3.53
CA GLU A 49 7.10 4.12 -2.81
C GLU A 49 7.15 2.62 -3.12
N ILE A 50 7.36 2.23 -4.38
CA ILE A 50 7.56 0.82 -4.77
C ILE A 50 8.78 0.24 -4.04
N PHE A 51 9.90 0.97 -4.04
CA PHE A 51 11.10 0.57 -3.33
C PHE A 51 10.81 0.34 -1.84
N LEU A 52 10.13 1.28 -1.19
CA LEU A 52 9.78 1.17 0.23
C LEU A 52 8.91 -0.07 0.52
N MET A 53 7.91 -0.34 -0.31
CA MET A 53 7.06 -1.54 -0.18
C MET A 53 7.86 -2.83 -0.36
N ILE A 54 8.85 -2.86 -1.27
CA ILE A 54 9.74 -4.02 -1.43
C ILE A 54 10.60 -4.21 -0.18
N ILE A 55 11.17 -3.14 0.38
CA ILE A 55 11.96 -3.21 1.63
C ILE A 55 11.10 -3.74 2.78
N ILE A 56 9.85 -3.29 2.91
CA ILE A 56 8.90 -3.84 3.89
C ILE A 56 8.67 -5.33 3.65
N GLY A 57 8.46 -5.73 2.39
CA GLY A 57 8.30 -7.13 2.00
C GLY A 57 9.50 -7.99 2.41
N ILE A 58 10.72 -7.52 2.15
CA ILE A 58 11.97 -8.20 2.57
C ILE A 58 12.02 -8.31 4.10
N ALA A 59 11.79 -7.21 4.82
CA ALA A 59 11.82 -7.18 6.28
C ALA A 59 10.81 -8.15 6.92
N LEU A 60 9.60 -8.25 6.36
CA LEU A 60 8.59 -9.21 6.83
C LEU A 60 9.00 -10.65 6.52
N LEU A 61 9.54 -10.93 5.33
CA LEU A 61 9.96 -12.26 4.92
C LEU A 61 11.18 -12.78 5.70
N THR A 62 12.07 -11.91 6.15
CA THR A 62 13.25 -12.26 6.97
C THR A 62 12.95 -12.23 8.48
N SER A 63 11.84 -11.63 8.91
CA SER A 63 11.46 -11.56 10.33
C SER A 63 11.10 -12.92 10.91
N THR A 64 11.81 -13.33 11.97
CA THR A 64 11.54 -14.56 12.73
C THR A 64 10.16 -14.54 13.39
N SER A 65 9.80 -13.41 14.02
CA SER A 65 8.50 -13.23 14.70
C SER A 65 7.32 -13.28 13.72
N TRP A 66 7.47 -12.69 12.53
CA TRP A 66 6.45 -12.75 11.49
C TRP A 66 6.32 -14.16 10.91
N ASN A 67 7.46 -14.82 10.65
CA ASN A 67 7.49 -16.20 10.13
C ASN A 67 6.95 -17.24 11.10
N ALA A 68 7.11 -17.05 12.42
CA ALA A 68 6.52 -17.91 13.44
C ALA A 68 4.98 -17.99 13.36
N LYS A 69 4.33 -16.96 12.81
CA LYS A 69 2.88 -16.89 12.62
C LYS A 69 2.39 -17.54 11.33
N ARG A 70 3.27 -18.08 10.48
CA ARG A 70 2.88 -18.80 9.26
C ARG A 70 2.19 -20.15 9.53
N SER A 71 2.25 -20.65 10.77
CA SER A 71 1.51 -21.83 11.22
C SER A 71 0.02 -21.58 11.45
N LEU A 72 -0.40 -20.31 11.51
CA LEU A 72 -1.81 -19.95 11.67
C LEU A 72 -2.61 -20.36 10.44
N PRO A 73 -3.90 -20.73 10.61
CA PRO A 73 -4.75 -21.07 9.49
C PRO A 73 -4.90 -19.88 8.52
N PRO A 74 -5.04 -20.14 7.21
CA PRO A 74 -5.25 -19.08 6.24
C PRO A 74 -6.58 -18.36 6.52
N MET A 75 -6.60 -17.06 6.21
CA MET A 75 -7.82 -16.25 6.32
C MET A 75 -8.84 -16.64 5.24
N LYS A 76 -10.13 -16.30 5.42
CA LYS A 76 -11.13 -16.58 4.40
C LYS A 76 -10.82 -15.83 3.10
N ARG A 77 -11.12 -16.47 1.96
CA ARG A 77 -10.88 -15.90 0.61
C ARG A 77 -11.43 -14.49 0.46
N ILE A 78 -12.64 -14.23 0.97
CA ILE A 78 -13.25 -12.90 0.90
C ILE A 78 -12.42 -11.83 1.63
N VAL A 79 -11.81 -12.15 2.78
CA VAL A 79 -10.94 -11.21 3.50
C VAL A 79 -9.68 -10.94 2.70
N MET A 80 -9.07 -12.00 2.15
CA MET A 80 -7.89 -11.89 1.30
C MET A 80 -8.17 -11.00 0.07
N SER A 81 -9.32 -11.20 -0.59
CA SER A 81 -9.74 -10.38 -1.74
C SER A 81 -9.95 -8.91 -1.35
N VAL A 82 -10.66 -8.63 -0.26
CA VAL A 82 -10.88 -7.25 0.21
C VAL A 82 -9.57 -6.57 0.56
N VAL A 83 -8.65 -7.25 1.25
CA VAL A 83 -7.33 -6.70 1.60
C VAL A 83 -6.51 -6.40 0.33
N ALA A 84 -6.51 -7.30 -0.66
CA ALA A 84 -5.81 -7.10 -1.92
C ALA A 84 -6.37 -5.92 -2.72
N ILE A 85 -7.70 -5.81 -2.80
CA ILE A 85 -8.37 -4.68 -3.48
C ILE A 85 -8.07 -3.37 -2.74
N THR A 86 -8.15 -3.36 -1.41
CA THR A 86 -7.86 -2.18 -0.60
C THR A 86 -6.42 -1.70 -0.80
N TRP A 87 -5.45 -2.62 -0.81
CA TRP A 87 -4.06 -2.31 -1.11
C TRP A 87 -3.89 -1.71 -2.51
N GLY A 88 -4.48 -2.35 -3.54
CA GLY A 88 -4.40 -1.87 -4.92
C GLY A 88 -5.04 -0.48 -5.12
N LEU A 89 -6.19 -0.24 -4.50
CA LEU A 89 -6.84 1.08 -4.52
C LEU A 89 -6.03 2.14 -3.78
N THR A 90 -5.42 1.81 -2.64
CA THR A 90 -4.56 2.74 -1.90
C THR A 90 -3.32 3.10 -2.71
N PHE A 91 -2.72 2.13 -3.40
CA PHE A 91 -1.59 2.36 -4.30
C PHE A 91 -1.98 3.23 -5.50
N LEU A 92 -3.14 2.96 -6.12
CA LEU A 92 -3.68 3.80 -7.19
C LEU A 92 -3.94 5.24 -6.69
N GLN A 93 -4.49 5.40 -5.49
CA GLN A 93 -4.72 6.71 -4.88
C GLN A 93 -3.43 7.49 -4.65
N PHE A 94 -2.36 6.82 -4.24
CA PHE A 94 -1.03 7.42 -4.13
C PHE A 94 -0.53 7.96 -5.48
N ILE A 95 -0.67 7.16 -6.56
CA ILE A 95 -0.31 7.59 -7.92
C ILE A 95 -1.13 8.80 -8.35
N LEU A 96 -2.46 8.76 -8.16
CA LEU A 96 -3.35 9.88 -8.48
C LEU A 96 -3.02 11.14 -7.66
N GLY A 97 -2.61 10.98 -6.39
CA GLY A 97 -2.14 12.08 -5.55
C GLY A 97 -0.84 12.70 -6.06
N ALA A 98 0.11 11.87 -6.52
CA ALA A 98 1.33 12.34 -7.15
C ALA A 98 1.03 13.14 -8.43
N PHE A 99 0.14 12.64 -9.30
CA PHE A 99 -0.32 13.40 -10.46
C PHE A 99 -0.98 14.71 -10.05
N THR A 100 -1.88 14.70 -9.06
CA THR A 100 -2.57 15.91 -8.58
C THR A 100 -1.59 16.98 -8.09
N ARG A 101 -0.51 16.58 -7.43
CA ARG A 101 0.53 17.48 -6.92
C ARG A 101 1.44 18.02 -8.02
N HIS A 102 1.85 17.17 -8.95
CA HIS A 102 2.87 17.50 -9.94
C HIS A 102 2.32 18.14 -11.20
N THR A 103 1.05 17.92 -11.54
CA THR A 103 0.37 18.58 -12.67
C THR A 103 -0.40 19.84 -12.25
N ASP A 104 -0.17 20.31 -11.02
CA ASP A 104 -0.88 21.41 -10.36
C ASP A 104 -2.43 21.33 -10.41
N ALA A 105 -2.96 20.10 -10.47
CA ALA A 105 -4.40 19.87 -10.58
C ALA A 105 -5.18 20.07 -9.27
N TRP A 106 -4.50 20.18 -8.12
CA TRP A 106 -5.11 20.27 -6.78
C TRP A 106 -6.13 21.43 -6.60
N GLY A 107 -6.02 22.50 -7.39
CA GLY A 107 -6.75 23.76 -7.18
C GLY A 107 -7.97 23.99 -8.09
N VAL A 108 -8.24 23.08 -9.04
CA VAL A 108 -9.34 23.29 -10.03
C VAL A 108 -10.74 23.25 -9.41
N SER A 109 -10.87 22.74 -8.19
CA SER A 109 -12.07 22.79 -7.38
C SER A 109 -11.66 22.98 -5.91
N LEU A 110 -12.14 24.03 -5.26
CA LEU A 110 -11.83 24.34 -3.86
C LEU A 110 -12.94 23.93 -2.87
N THR A 111 -14.08 23.46 -3.37
CA THR A 111 -15.18 23.00 -2.51
C THR A 111 -15.00 21.54 -2.09
N PHE A 112 -15.54 21.21 -0.91
CA PHE A 112 -15.53 19.86 -0.34
C PHE A 112 -16.78 19.68 0.56
N PRO A 113 -17.48 18.52 0.52
CA PRO A 113 -17.15 17.30 -0.22
C PRO A 113 -17.61 17.28 -1.68
N GLN A 114 -18.51 18.18 -2.06
CA GLN A 114 -19.00 18.40 -3.43
C GLN A 114 -17.93 19.03 -4.34
N TRP A 115 -18.14 18.99 -5.65
CA TRP A 115 -17.22 19.56 -6.65
C TRP A 115 -17.41 21.07 -6.79
N SER A 116 -18.65 21.53 -6.79
CA SER A 116 -19.04 22.94 -6.77
C SER A 116 -20.32 23.12 -5.97
N GLU A 117 -20.78 24.36 -5.83
CA GLU A 117 -22.11 24.67 -5.27
C GLU A 117 -23.25 23.98 -6.03
N ASP A 118 -23.04 23.66 -7.31
CA ASP A 118 -24.05 23.03 -8.18
C ASP A 118 -24.10 21.49 -8.04
N GLY A 119 -23.11 20.86 -7.40
CA GLY A 119 -23.14 19.43 -7.13
C GLY A 119 -21.79 18.71 -7.07
N PHE A 120 -21.83 17.38 -7.18
CA PHE A 120 -20.67 16.49 -7.02
C PHE A 120 -19.85 16.27 -8.28
N LEU A 121 -20.31 16.72 -9.45
CA LEU A 121 -19.66 16.48 -10.74
C LEU A 121 -19.19 17.79 -11.38
N PRO A 122 -18.05 17.77 -12.09
CA PRO A 122 -17.67 18.84 -13.02
C PRO A 122 -18.73 19.08 -14.09
N THR A 123 -18.84 20.33 -14.54
CA THR A 123 -19.70 20.72 -15.65
C THR A 123 -19.19 20.15 -16.98
N SER A 124 -20.06 20.03 -17.98
CA SER A 124 -19.74 19.37 -19.26
C SER A 124 -18.51 19.95 -19.98
N ASP A 125 -18.31 21.27 -19.86
CA ASP A 125 -17.19 22.02 -20.44
C ASP A 125 -15.87 21.79 -19.68
N GLN A 126 -15.91 21.54 -18.37
CA GLN A 126 -14.73 21.32 -17.53
C GLN A 126 -14.01 20.00 -17.83
N TRP A 127 -14.73 18.99 -18.32
CA TRP A 127 -14.16 17.66 -18.61
C TRP A 127 -13.07 17.65 -19.68
N GLN A 128 -12.97 18.70 -20.49
CA GLN A 128 -11.91 18.83 -21.50
C GLN A 128 -10.55 19.18 -20.88
N GLN A 129 -10.51 19.61 -19.61
CA GLN A 129 -9.28 19.98 -18.92
C GLN A 129 -8.69 18.77 -18.19
N SER A 130 -7.44 18.42 -18.49
CA SER A 130 -6.78 17.26 -17.90
C SER A 130 -6.65 17.37 -16.38
N GLN A 131 -6.42 18.58 -15.86
CA GLN A 131 -6.37 18.84 -14.42
C GLN A 131 -7.70 18.54 -13.72
N VAL A 132 -8.83 18.86 -14.36
CA VAL A 132 -10.17 18.53 -13.84
C VAL A 132 -10.32 17.01 -13.72
N VAL A 133 -9.95 16.27 -14.76
CA VAL A 133 -10.01 14.81 -14.75
C VAL A 133 -9.12 14.22 -13.65
N ILE A 134 -7.88 14.69 -13.53
CA ILE A 134 -6.93 14.21 -12.51
C ILE A 134 -7.46 14.47 -11.10
N HIS A 135 -7.88 15.70 -10.80
CA HIS A 135 -8.36 16.05 -9.48
C HIS A 135 -9.66 15.32 -9.13
N PHE A 136 -10.59 15.20 -10.08
CA PHE A 136 -11.84 14.46 -9.90
C PHE A 136 -11.58 12.97 -9.63
N LEU A 137 -10.68 12.34 -10.39
CA LEU A 137 -10.30 10.94 -10.17
C LEU A 137 -9.66 10.74 -8.80
N HIS A 138 -8.72 11.60 -8.41
CA HIS A 138 -8.09 11.54 -7.09
C HIS A 138 -9.12 11.64 -5.96
N ARG A 139 -10.08 12.58 -6.04
CA ARG A 139 -11.14 12.73 -5.03
C ARG A 139 -12.09 11.54 -4.99
N THR A 140 -12.56 11.09 -6.14
CA THR A 140 -13.52 9.99 -6.24
C THR A 140 -12.91 8.69 -5.76
N THR A 141 -11.67 8.40 -6.18
CA THR A 141 -10.93 7.23 -5.70
C THR A 141 -10.63 7.33 -4.20
N ALA A 142 -10.42 8.53 -3.63
CA ALA A 142 -10.26 8.69 -2.18
C ALA A 142 -11.48 8.19 -1.39
N TYR A 143 -12.70 8.51 -1.85
CA TYR A 143 -13.93 8.04 -1.20
C TYR A 143 -14.06 6.51 -1.28
N VAL A 144 -13.70 5.92 -2.42
CA VAL A 144 -13.68 4.46 -2.59
C VAL A 144 -12.62 3.81 -1.67
N VAL A 145 -11.42 4.40 -1.58
CA VAL A 145 -10.37 3.93 -0.64
C VAL A 145 -10.86 4.01 0.80
N ALA A 146 -11.48 5.11 1.21
CA ALA A 146 -12.02 5.26 2.57
C ALA A 146 -13.04 4.17 2.89
N LEU A 147 -13.97 3.90 1.97
CA LEU A 147 -14.94 2.81 2.11
C LEU A 147 -14.23 1.45 2.27
N PHE A 148 -13.30 1.13 1.38
CA PHE A 148 -12.61 -0.16 1.39
C PHE A 148 -11.73 -0.37 2.62
N VAL A 149 -11.05 0.67 3.11
CA VAL A 149 -10.26 0.60 4.34
C VAL A 149 -11.17 0.33 5.56
N VAL A 150 -12.35 0.96 5.64
CA VAL A 150 -13.31 0.68 6.70
C VAL A 150 -13.87 -0.74 6.60
N VAL A 151 -14.26 -1.18 5.40
CA VAL A 151 -14.75 -2.55 5.14
C VAL A 151 -13.68 -3.59 5.50
N GLN A 152 -12.42 -3.35 5.12
CA GLN A 152 -11.26 -4.17 5.48
C GLN A 152 -11.18 -4.35 7.00
N TYR A 153 -11.23 -3.26 7.78
CA TYR A 153 -11.22 -3.33 9.24
C TYR A 153 -12.40 -4.15 9.80
N LEU A 154 -13.62 -3.90 9.30
CA LEU A 154 -14.84 -4.58 9.77
C LEU A 154 -14.86 -6.08 9.48
N ILE A 155 -14.25 -6.53 8.39
CA ILE A 155 -14.15 -7.95 8.04
C ILE A 155 -13.00 -8.61 8.80
N VAL A 156 -11.82 -7.97 8.84
CA VAL A 156 -10.63 -8.48 9.57
C VAL A 156 -10.94 -8.66 11.05
N ARG A 157 -11.67 -7.75 11.69
CA ARG A 157 -12.05 -7.87 13.11
C ARG A 157 -12.98 -9.06 13.38
N LYS A 158 -13.81 -9.45 12.41
CA LYS A 158 -14.80 -10.54 12.53
C LYS A 158 -14.19 -11.91 12.19
N ASP A 159 -13.12 -11.97 11.40
CA ASP A 159 -12.56 -13.22 10.87
C ASP A 159 -11.58 -13.93 11.81
N GLY A 160 -11.46 -13.52 13.08
CA GLY A 160 -10.50 -14.15 13.98
C GLY A 160 -9.04 -13.81 13.65
N ALA A 161 -8.77 -12.81 12.79
CA ALA A 161 -7.44 -12.46 12.29
C ALA A 161 -6.38 -12.29 13.39
N PRO A 162 -5.08 -12.50 13.11
CA PRO A 162 -4.00 -12.26 14.07
C PRO A 162 -4.00 -10.81 14.61
N LYS A 163 -3.57 -10.63 15.86
CA LYS A 163 -3.61 -9.33 16.56
C LYS A 163 -2.93 -8.20 15.77
N ASP A 164 -1.79 -8.48 15.15
CA ASP A 164 -1.04 -7.54 14.31
C ASP A 164 -1.82 -7.09 13.07
N VAL A 165 -2.54 -8.01 12.41
CA VAL A 165 -3.39 -7.68 11.25
C VAL A 165 -4.56 -6.78 11.68
N ARG A 166 -5.19 -7.08 12.83
CA ARG A 166 -6.29 -6.26 13.37
C ARG A 166 -5.83 -4.86 13.75
N ILE A 167 -4.67 -4.75 14.41
CA ILE A 167 -4.10 -3.45 14.79
C ILE A 167 -3.76 -2.64 13.54
N SER A 168 -3.09 -3.25 12.55
CA SER A 168 -2.76 -2.57 11.30
C SER A 168 -4.02 -2.07 10.59
N ALA A 169 -5.05 -2.90 10.46
CA ALA A 169 -6.31 -2.51 9.83
C ALA A 169 -7.07 -1.42 10.61
N LEU A 170 -7.04 -1.45 11.95
CA LEU A 170 -7.63 -0.40 12.79
C LEU A 170 -6.90 0.93 12.59
N ILE A 171 -5.56 0.93 12.63
CA ILE A 171 -4.77 2.15 12.44
C ILE A 171 -5.01 2.69 11.03
N SER A 172 -5.04 1.85 9.99
CA SER A 172 -5.40 2.28 8.63
C SER A 172 -6.77 2.96 8.60
N ALA A 173 -7.78 2.41 9.28
CA ALA A 173 -9.13 2.98 9.34
C ALA A 173 -9.20 4.32 10.09
N LEU A 174 -8.35 4.53 11.10
CA LEU A 174 -8.25 5.85 11.74
C LEU A 174 -7.48 6.85 10.86
N LEU A 175 -6.40 6.39 10.24
CA LEU A 175 -5.52 7.23 9.43
C LEU A 175 -6.19 7.71 8.14
N VAL A 176 -7.10 6.92 7.57
CA VAL A 176 -7.87 7.38 6.39
C VAL A 176 -8.83 8.53 6.73
N LEU A 177 -9.32 8.64 7.97
CA LEU A 177 -10.08 9.81 8.42
C LEU A 177 -9.20 11.05 8.49
N VAL A 178 -7.98 10.89 9.02
CA VAL A 178 -6.96 11.95 9.04
C VAL A 178 -6.62 12.39 7.61
N GLN A 179 -6.50 11.45 6.67
CA GLN A 179 -6.27 11.74 5.26
C GLN A 179 -7.36 12.60 4.63
N ILE A 180 -8.63 12.30 4.90
CA ILE A 180 -9.77 13.09 4.40
C ILE A 180 -9.69 14.52 4.93
N VAL A 181 -9.45 14.68 6.24
CA VAL A 181 -9.32 16.01 6.87
C VAL A 181 -8.15 16.79 6.28
N LEU A 182 -6.98 16.17 6.16
CA LEU A 182 -5.81 16.81 5.57
C LEU A 182 -6.02 17.16 4.09
N GLY A 183 -6.71 16.30 3.33
CA GLY A 183 -7.06 16.56 1.93
C GLY A 183 -7.97 17.77 1.78
N ALA A 184 -9.00 17.90 2.62
CA ALA A 184 -9.86 19.09 2.65
C ALA A 184 -9.08 20.35 3.08
N MET A 185 -8.20 20.22 4.08
CA MET A 185 -7.35 21.33 4.52
C MET A 185 -6.39 21.83 3.44
N ILE A 186 -5.92 20.97 2.52
CA ILE A 186 -5.09 21.43 1.37
C ILE A 186 -5.88 22.44 0.52
N LEU A 187 -7.17 22.21 0.29
CA LEU A 187 -8.02 23.13 -0.46
C LEU A 187 -8.21 24.45 0.29
N TRP A 188 -8.56 24.38 1.57
CA TRP A 188 -8.84 25.58 2.38
C TRP A 188 -7.61 26.40 2.74
N SER A 189 -6.43 25.76 2.78
CA SER A 189 -5.15 26.43 3.04
C SER A 189 -4.42 26.85 1.77
N PHE A 190 -5.05 26.72 0.59
CA PHE A 190 -4.43 27.01 -0.71
C PHE A 190 -3.05 26.34 -0.87
N ARG A 191 -3.01 25.02 -0.66
CA ARG A 191 -1.79 24.19 -0.71
C ARG A 191 -0.75 24.58 0.34
N GLY A 192 -1.18 24.79 1.59
CA GLY A 192 -0.28 25.01 2.71
C GLY A 192 0.78 23.90 2.82
N GLU A 193 2.06 24.29 2.92
CA GLU A 193 3.20 23.36 2.83
C GLU A 193 3.16 22.27 3.90
N LEU A 194 2.90 22.67 5.16
CA LEU A 194 2.81 21.74 6.29
C LEU A 194 1.67 20.74 6.10
N VAL A 195 0.47 21.22 5.74
CA VAL A 195 -0.71 20.36 5.53
C VAL A 195 -0.44 19.37 4.40
N THR A 196 0.11 19.85 3.28
CA THR A 196 0.43 19.02 2.12
C THR A 196 1.48 17.96 2.48
N THR A 197 2.49 18.33 3.26
CA THR A 197 3.53 17.41 3.73
C THR A 197 2.94 16.35 4.64
N LEU A 198 2.13 16.74 5.63
CA LEU A 198 1.45 15.81 6.52
C LEU A 198 0.51 14.87 5.76
N HIS A 199 -0.20 15.38 4.75
CA HIS A 199 -1.07 14.58 3.89
C HIS A 199 -0.27 13.52 3.13
N VAL A 200 0.83 13.88 2.49
CA VAL A 200 1.70 12.90 1.80
C VAL A 200 2.28 11.89 2.78
N MET A 201 2.84 12.34 3.91
CA MET A 201 3.45 11.46 4.92
C MET A 201 2.46 10.44 5.49
N THR A 202 1.27 10.89 5.87
CA THR A 202 0.25 9.97 6.42
C THR A 202 -0.36 9.09 5.33
N GLY A 203 -0.36 9.51 4.06
CA GLY A 203 -0.73 8.68 2.92
C GLY A 203 0.25 7.53 2.69
N VAL A 204 1.56 7.81 2.78
CA VAL A 204 2.62 6.79 2.75
C VAL A 204 2.44 5.81 3.91
N ILE A 205 2.23 6.28 5.14
CA ILE A 205 2.01 5.40 6.29
C ILE A 205 0.77 4.51 6.09
N LEU A 206 -0.32 5.04 5.52
CA LEU A 206 -1.51 4.27 5.21
C LEU A 206 -1.21 3.13 4.22
N LEU A 207 -0.43 3.41 3.16
CA LEU A 207 -0.01 2.41 2.18
C LEU A 207 0.95 1.37 2.79
N ILE A 208 1.86 1.77 3.67
CA ILE A 208 2.72 0.87 4.46
C ILE A 208 1.86 -0.10 5.29
N LEU A 209 0.89 0.41 6.04
CA LEU A 209 0.02 -0.42 6.88
C LEU A 209 -0.84 -1.38 6.05
N ASN A 210 -1.37 -0.92 4.91
CA ASN A 210 -2.11 -1.78 4.00
C ASN A 210 -1.19 -2.83 3.34
N THR A 211 0.08 -2.51 3.08
CA THR A 211 1.10 -3.46 2.61
C THR A 211 1.39 -4.52 3.66
N ILE A 212 1.61 -4.12 4.92
CA ILE A 212 1.82 -5.05 6.04
C ILE A 212 0.60 -5.96 6.22
N THR A 213 -0.61 -5.40 6.14
CA THR A 213 -1.86 -6.16 6.22
C THR A 213 -1.94 -7.18 5.08
N MET A 214 -1.66 -6.76 3.84
CA MET A 214 -1.62 -7.61 2.66
C MET A 214 -0.64 -8.79 2.81
N TYR A 215 0.63 -8.51 3.11
CA TYR A 215 1.62 -9.57 3.34
C TYR A 215 1.16 -10.52 4.45
N SER A 216 0.61 -9.96 5.53
CA SER A 216 0.22 -10.72 6.72
C SER A 216 -1.00 -11.61 6.50
N THR A 217 -1.95 -11.19 5.67
CA THR A 217 -3.11 -11.99 5.27
C THR A 217 -2.73 -13.09 4.26
N PHE A 218 -1.70 -12.86 3.44
CA PHE A 218 -1.22 -13.81 2.43
C PHE A 218 0.00 -14.64 2.89
N ARG A 219 0.26 -14.70 4.21
CA ARG A 219 1.26 -15.57 4.83
C ARG A 219 1.03 -17.02 4.41
N ARG A 220 1.95 -17.60 3.63
CA ARG A 220 1.89 -19.03 3.28
C ARG A 220 2.52 -19.86 4.40
N PRO A 221 1.93 -21.01 4.78
CA PRO A 221 2.54 -21.93 5.70
C PRO A 221 3.94 -22.36 5.22
N LEU A 222 4.90 -22.40 6.14
CA LEU A 222 6.13 -23.13 5.88
C LEU A 222 5.76 -24.61 5.84
N ILE A 223 6.00 -25.28 4.72
CA ILE A 223 5.80 -26.74 4.63
C ILE A 223 6.74 -27.35 5.67
N LYS A 224 6.19 -27.89 6.75
CA LYS A 224 6.95 -28.78 7.64
C LYS A 224 7.29 -30.01 6.82
N THR A 225 8.56 -30.19 6.49
CA THR A 225 9.06 -31.50 6.05
C THR A 225 8.71 -32.45 7.19
N GLN A 226 7.75 -33.36 6.98
CA GLN A 226 7.56 -34.46 7.92
C GLN A 226 8.84 -35.29 7.86
N THR A 227 9.63 -35.25 8.91
CA THR A 227 10.66 -36.25 9.14
C THR A 227 9.90 -37.56 9.31
N ILE A 228 9.88 -38.40 8.27
CA ILE A 228 9.38 -39.76 8.38
C ILE A 228 10.28 -40.42 9.43
N ALA A 229 9.70 -40.73 10.60
CA ALA A 229 10.39 -41.55 11.58
C ALA A 229 10.66 -42.90 10.89
N VAL A 230 11.92 -43.16 10.54
CA VAL A 230 12.34 -44.49 10.08
C VAL A 230 12.13 -45.42 11.27
N PRO A 231 11.26 -46.43 11.18
CA PRO A 231 11.12 -47.41 12.25
C PRO A 231 12.50 -48.03 12.46
N SER A 232 13.01 -47.98 13.69
CA SER A 232 14.16 -48.76 14.07
C SER A 232 13.80 -50.23 13.82
N MET A 233 14.41 -50.84 12.80
CA MET A 233 14.41 -52.29 12.68
C MET A 233 15.21 -52.82 13.86
N ALA A 234 14.49 -53.29 14.88
CA ALA A 234 15.07 -54.13 15.91
C ALA A 234 15.60 -55.38 15.21
N ILE A 235 16.92 -55.50 15.12
CA ILE A 235 17.58 -56.76 14.80
C ILE A 235 17.44 -57.61 16.05
N GLU A 236 16.43 -58.50 16.07
CA GLU A 236 16.40 -59.61 17.01
C GLU A 236 17.55 -60.55 16.65
N GLY A 237 18.64 -60.46 17.42
CA GLY A 237 19.68 -61.48 17.46
C GLY A 237 19.16 -62.71 18.20
N GLY A 238 18.77 -63.73 17.44
CA GLY A 238 18.52 -65.07 17.97
C GLY A 238 19.82 -65.89 17.97
N HIS A 239 20.26 -66.27 19.17
CA HIS A 239 21.19 -67.39 19.41
C HIS A 239 20.43 -68.72 19.38
#